data_AF-A0A429JIK0-F1
#
_entry.id   AF-A0A429JIK0-F1
#
_cell.length_a   1.000
_cell.length_b   1.000
_cell.length_c   1.000
_cell.angle_alpha   90.00
_cell.angle_beta   90.00
_cell.angle_gamma   90.00
#
_symmetry.space_group_name_H-M   'P 1'
#
loop_
_entity.id
_entity.type
_entity.pdbx_description
1 polymer ?
#
loop_
_entity_poly.entity_id
_entity_poly.type
_entity_poly.pdbx_seq_one_letter_code
_entity_poly.pdbx_strand_id
1 'polypeptide(L)'
;MKVTGCSVDGATGWPAAKLLITNRAERQFSYMVTVEFVDASGTRIGTGVAAENKLAAGQAARATAQGFVKASGKIKCRVTDVQRYSL
;
A
#
# COMPACT_ATOMS: atom_id res chain seq x y z
N MET A 1 8.11 3.74 -5.77
CA MET A 1 6.98 3.76 -4.83
C MET A 1 7.53 3.85 -3.42
N LYS A 2 6.82 4.53 -2.50
CA LYS A 2 7.27 4.76 -1.12
C LYS A 2 6.13 4.51 -0.14
N VAL A 3 6.40 3.81 0.96
CA VAL A 3 5.50 3.77 2.13
C VAL A 3 5.72 5.05 2.94
N THR A 4 4.67 5.84 3.12
CA THR A 4 4.70 7.10 3.87
C THR A 4 4.06 7.01 5.24
N GLY A 5 3.39 5.90 5.56
CA GLY A 5 2.81 5.64 6.86
C GLY A 5 2.39 4.18 6.99
N CYS A 6 2.44 3.67 8.21
CA CYS A 6 2.01 2.32 8.55
C CYS A 6 1.48 2.33 9.99
N SER A 7 0.19 2.10 10.16
CA SER A 7 -0.45 2.15 11.48
C SER A 7 -1.74 1.35 11.47
N VAL A 8 -2.22 0.99 12.67
CA VAL A 8 -3.62 0.61 12.84
C VAL A 8 -4.47 1.87 12.74
N ASP A 9 -5.46 1.86 11.87
CA ASP A 9 -6.43 2.95 11.74
C ASP A 9 -7.32 3.00 12.99
N GLY A 10 -7.41 4.18 13.61
CA GLY A 10 -8.08 4.34 14.90
C GLY A 10 -9.60 4.18 14.85
N ALA A 11 -10.23 4.41 13.69
CA ALA A 11 -11.68 4.29 13.53
C ALA A 11 -12.10 2.84 13.28
N THR A 12 -11.34 2.12 12.46
CA THR A 12 -11.67 0.75 12.04
C THR A 12 -10.95 -0.31 12.86
N GLY A 13 -9.85 0.02 13.52
CA GLY A 13 -8.97 -0.95 14.18
C GLY A 13 -8.24 -1.87 13.19
N TRP A 14 -8.15 -1.48 11.91
CA TRP A 14 -7.55 -2.28 10.86
C TRP A 14 -6.19 -1.70 10.43
N PRO A 15 -5.24 -2.54 10.00
CA PRO A 15 -3.93 -2.07 9.57
C PRO A 15 -4.01 -1.36 8.22
N ALA A 16 -3.37 -0.19 8.12
CA ALA A 16 -3.36 0.65 6.93
C ALA A 16 -1.92 1.07 6.57
N ALA A 17 -1.58 0.94 5.28
CA ALA A 17 -0.34 1.45 4.72
C ALA A 17 -0.62 2.61 3.78
N LYS A 18 -0.09 3.80 4.10
CA LYS A 18 -0.15 4.98 3.24
C LYS A 18 1.01 4.93 2.24
N LEU A 19 0.72 5.12 0.97
CA LEU A 19 1.65 4.96 -0.13
C LEU A 19 1.72 6.23 -0.97
N LEU A 20 2.92 6.51 -1.47
CA LEU A 20 3.16 7.44 -2.58
C LEU A 20 3.61 6.63 -3.79
N ILE A 21 2.72 6.50 -4.77
CA ILE A 21 2.98 5.82 -6.04
C ILE A 21 3.40 6.89 -7.04
N THR A 22 4.54 6.71 -7.69
CA THR A 22 5.07 7.66 -8.68
C THR A 22 5.35 6.90 -9.96
N ASN A 23 4.76 7.34 -11.06
CA ASN A 23 5.11 6.86 -12.38
C ASN A 23 6.34 7.61 -12.89
N ARG A 24 7.50 6.96 -12.82
CA ARG A 24 8.77 7.52 -13.33
C ARG A 24 9.05 7.16 -14.79
N ALA A 25 8.12 6.51 -15.47
CA ALA A 25 8.24 6.22 -16.90
C ALA A 25 7.79 7.42 -17.74
N GLU A 26 8.19 7.42 -19.01
CA GLU A 26 7.85 8.45 -20.00
C GLU A 26 6.45 8.26 -20.62
N ARG A 27 5.70 7.25 -20.17
CA ARG A 27 4.34 6.97 -20.63
C ARG A 27 3.42 6.60 -19.47
N GLN A 28 2.12 6.67 -19.71
CA GLN A 28 1.09 6.36 -18.72
C GLN A 28 1.10 4.88 -18.30
N PHE A 29 0.86 4.61 -17.02
CA PHE A 29 0.69 3.27 -16.47
C PHE A 29 -0.37 3.23 -15.37
N SER A 30 -0.95 2.05 -15.15
CA SER A 30 -1.70 1.71 -13.94
C SER A 30 -0.84 0.86 -13.01
N TYR A 31 -1.11 0.95 -11.71
CA TYR A 31 -0.36 0.31 -10.65
C TYR A 31 -1.28 -0.42 -9.70
N MET A 32 -0.89 -1.62 -9.29
CA MET A 32 -1.48 -2.35 -8.18
C MET A 32 -0.35 -2.75 -7.22
N VAL A 33 -0.48 -2.34 -5.96
CA VAL A 33 0.51 -2.59 -4.92
C VAL A 33 -0.12 -3.46 -3.84
N THR A 34 0.51 -4.61 -3.59
CA THR A 34 0.15 -5.48 -2.47
C THR A 34 1.07 -5.19 -1.28
N VAL A 35 0.44 -5.02 -0.12
CA VAL A 35 1.13 -4.81 1.16
C VAL A 35 0.75 -5.92 2.13
N GLU A 36 1.76 -6.54 2.74
CA GLU A 36 1.62 -7.43 3.87
C GLU A 36 1.68 -6.64 5.19
N PHE A 37 0.79 -6.97 6.10
CA PHE A 37 0.78 -6.45 7.47
C PHE A 37 1.29 -7.51 8.44
N VAL A 38 2.20 -7.11 9.30
CA VAL A 38 2.91 -7.97 10.25
C VAL A 38 2.80 -7.37 11.64
N ASP A 39 2.49 -8.17 12.65
CA ASP A 39 2.42 -7.72 14.03
C ASP A 39 3.81 -7.58 14.69
N ALA A 40 3.82 -7.21 15.98
CA ALA A 40 5.05 -7.04 16.75
C ALA A 40 5.84 -8.35 16.95
N SER A 41 5.17 -9.52 16.92
CA SER A 41 5.81 -10.84 17.01
C SER A 41 6.50 -11.26 15.70
N GLY A 42 6.21 -10.56 14.61
CA GLY A 42 6.68 -10.94 13.27
C GLY A 42 5.70 -11.83 12.52
N THR A 43 4.50 -12.07 13.07
CA THR A 43 3.46 -12.87 12.43
C THR A 43 2.74 -12.04 11.37
N ARG A 44 2.55 -12.61 10.18
CA ARG A 44 1.70 -12.03 9.14
C ARG A 44 0.24 -12.08 9.59
N ILE A 45 -0.40 -10.93 9.68
CA ILE A 45 -1.80 -10.80 10.13
C ILE A 45 -2.77 -10.49 8.98
N GLY A 46 -2.27 -10.14 7.80
CA GLY A 46 -3.11 -9.93 6.63
C GLY A 46 -2.41 -9.23 5.48
N THR A 47 -3.19 -8.91 4.46
CA THR A 47 -2.76 -8.14 3.28
C THR A 47 -3.76 -7.05 2.94
N GLY A 48 -3.27 -6.01 2.27
CA GLY A 48 -4.09 -4.97 1.65
C GLY A 48 -3.56 -4.66 0.25
N VAL A 49 -4.44 -4.13 -0.59
CA VAL A 49 -4.10 -3.72 -1.96
C VAL A 49 -4.42 -2.23 -2.13
N ALA A 50 -3.53 -1.51 -2.78
CA ALA A 50 -3.77 -0.15 -3.26
C ALA A 50 -3.60 -0.14 -4.78
N ALA A 51 -4.50 0.54 -5.48
CA ALA A 51 -4.44 0.66 -6.92
C ALA A 51 -4.56 2.12 -7.34
N GLU A 52 -3.80 2.50 -8.38
CA GLU A 52 -3.89 3.80 -9.02
C GLU A 52 -3.87 3.60 -10.52
N ASN A 53 -4.87 4.15 -11.20
CA ASN A 53 -5.07 3.91 -12.63
C ASN A 53 -4.63 5.12 -13.45
N LYS A 54 -4.05 4.84 -14.63
CA LYS A 54 -3.74 5.87 -15.63
C LYS A 54 -2.89 7.02 -15.09
N LEU A 55 -1.91 6.73 -14.24
CA LEU A 55 -0.92 7.69 -13.77
C LEU A 55 -0.08 8.18 -14.96
N ALA A 56 -0.17 9.48 -15.25
CA ALA A 56 0.60 10.11 -16.32
C ALA A 56 2.11 10.01 -16.07
N ALA A 57 2.90 10.22 -17.11
CA ALA A 57 4.36 10.27 -17.00
C ALA A 57 4.79 11.33 -15.97
N GLY A 58 5.66 10.96 -15.03
CA GLY A 58 6.14 11.83 -13.95
C GLY A 58 5.15 12.07 -12.80
N GLN A 59 3.88 11.65 -12.92
CA GLN A 59 2.87 11.92 -11.90
C GLN A 59 3.07 11.06 -10.64
N ALA A 60 2.68 11.62 -9.49
CA ALA A 60 2.54 10.89 -8.24
C ALA A 60 1.11 10.93 -7.70
N ALA A 61 0.67 9.84 -7.09
CA ALA A 61 -0.62 9.71 -6.40
C ALA A 61 -0.43 9.15 -4.99
N ARG A 62 -1.31 9.57 -4.07
CA ARG A 62 -1.40 9.05 -2.71
C ARG A 62 -2.47 7.98 -2.66
N ALA A 63 -2.10 6.79 -2.22
CA ALA A 63 -3.01 5.66 -2.11
C ALA A 63 -2.90 5.02 -0.71
N THR A 64 -3.93 4.29 -0.30
CA THR A 64 -3.91 3.52 0.95
C THR A 64 -4.19 2.06 0.65
N ALA A 65 -3.28 1.17 1.05
CA ALA A 65 -3.57 -0.25 1.13
C ALA A 65 -4.16 -0.53 2.51
N GLN A 66 -5.38 -1.05 2.55
CA GLN A 66 -6.11 -1.35 3.78
C GLN A 66 -6.21 -2.87 3.96
N GLY A 67 -5.83 -3.37 5.13
CA GLY A 67 -6.16 -4.73 5.55
C GLY A 67 -7.53 -4.75 6.24
N PHE A 68 -8.10 -5.94 6.41
CA PHE A 68 -9.44 -6.12 6.98
C PHE A 68 -9.47 -6.98 8.25
N VAL A 69 -8.29 -7.24 8.82
CA VAL A 69 -8.14 -7.97 10.09
C VAL A 69 -7.95 -6.95 11.22
N LYS A 70 -8.64 -7.16 12.35
CA LYS A 70 -8.41 -6.33 13.54
C LYS A 70 -6.98 -6.49 14.02
N ALA A 71 -6.33 -5.38 14.27
CA ALA A 71 -4.96 -5.33 14.77
C ALA A 71 -4.88 -4.33 15.92
N SER A 72 -3.89 -4.49 16.79
CA SER A 72 -3.62 -3.57 17.88
C SER A 72 -2.12 -3.35 18.02
N GLY A 73 -1.75 -2.24 18.64
CA GLY A 73 -0.35 -1.90 18.88
C GLY A 73 0.45 -1.59 17.62
N LYS A 74 1.75 -1.85 17.68
CA LYS A 74 2.69 -1.57 16.57
C LYS A 74 2.59 -2.68 15.52
N ILE A 75 2.50 -2.26 14.26
CA ILE A 75 2.55 -3.14 13.09
C ILE A 75 3.70 -2.74 12.16
N LYS A 76 4.09 -3.65 11.27
CA LYS A 76 4.97 -3.37 10.13
C LYS A 76 4.20 -3.60 8.84
N CYS A 77 4.46 -2.76 7.86
CA CYS A 77 3.90 -2.86 6.51
C CYS A 77 5.03 -3.18 5.55
N ARG A 78 4.89 -4.27 4.80
CA ARG A 78 5.88 -4.72 3.83
C ARG A 78 5.24 -4.73 2.45
N VAL A 79 5.81 -3.98 1.52
CA VAL A 79 5.39 -4.09 0.12
C VAL A 79 5.93 -5.41 -0.41
N THR A 80 5.04 -6.29 -0.84
CA THR A 80 5.41 -7.64 -1.30
C THR A 80 5.31 -7.77 -2.81
N ASP A 81 4.43 -7.00 -3.45
CA ASP A 81 4.30 -6.98 -4.91
C ASP A 81 3.93 -5.58 -5.42
N VAL A 82 4.44 -5.23 -6.59
CA VAL A 82 4.12 -4.01 -7.33
C VAL A 82 3.92 -4.38 -8.79
N GLN A 83 2.67 -4.49 -9.19
CA GLN A 83 2.32 -4.71 -10.58
C GLN A 83 2.15 -3.36 -11.28
N ARG A 84 2.75 -3.27 -12.47
CA ARG A 84 2.63 -2.12 -13.35
C ARG A 84 2.20 -2.61 -14.73
N TYR A 85 1.11 -2.07 -15.26
CA TYR A 85 0.57 -2.48 -16.55
C TYR A 85 0.04 -1.27 -17.32
N SER A 86 0.12 -1.35 -18.64
CA SER A 86 -0.49 -0.40 -19.57
C SER A 86 -1.67 -1.08 -20.24
N LEU A 87 -2.84 -0.43 -20.18
CA LEU A 87 -4.02 -0.82 -20.96
C LEU A 87 -3.95 -0.20 -22.35
#